data_AF-A0A7C7H2Z0-F1
#
_entry.id   AF-A0A7C7H2Z0-F1
#
_cell.length_a   1.000
_cell.length_b   1.000
_cell.length_c   1.000
_cell.angle_alpha   90.00
_cell.angle_beta   90.00
_cell.angle_gamma   90.00
#
_symmetry.space_group_name_H-M   'P 1'
#
loop_
_entity.id
_entity.type
_entity.pdbx_description
1 polymer ?
#
loop_
_entity_poly.entity_id
_entity_poly.type
_entity_poly.pdbx_seq_one_letter_code
_entity_poly.pdbx_strand_id
1 'polypeptide(L)' 'MKAKELMSEDPVSIPVQAPIQDALTLMEDRTSQITVLPITKKDGKTCIGLLRLHDIYQTRLF' A
#
# COMPACT_ATOMS: atom_id res chain seq x y z
N MET A 1 -26.23 -4.22 1.54
CA MET A 1 -24.93 -3.94 0.92
C MET A 1 -23.84 -4.21 1.95
N LYS A 2 -22.86 -5.06 1.65
CA LYS A 2 -21.72 -5.39 2.51
C LYS A 2 -20.43 -4.80 1.91
N ALA A 3 -19.41 -4.50 2.73
CA ALA A 3 -18.14 -3.94 2.25
C ALA A 3 -17.49 -4.80 1.14
N LYS A 4 -17.61 -6.13 1.26
CA LYS A 4 -17.14 -7.09 0.25
C LYS A 4 -17.76 -6.93 -1.15
N GLU A 5 -18.90 -6.25 -1.25
CA GLU A 5 -19.60 -6.02 -2.53
C GLU A 5 -19.09 -4.76 -3.25
N LEU A 6 -18.26 -3.95 -2.58
CA LEU A 6 -17.75 -2.67 -3.11
C LEU A 6 -16.22 -2.60 -3.13
N MET A 7 -15.54 -3.27 -2.18
CA MET A 7 -14.09 -3.23 -2.07
C MET A 7 -13.40 -4.00 -3.20
N SER A 8 -12.16 -3.63 -3.51
CA SER A 8 -11.26 -4.49 -4.28
C SER A 8 -10.95 -5.75 -3.46
N GLU A 9 -11.28 -6.92 -4.00
CA GLU A 9 -11.18 -8.20 -3.26
C GLU A 9 -9.74 -8.57 -2.87
N ASP A 10 -8.76 -8.29 -3.73
CA ASP A 10 -7.34 -8.56 -3.51
C ASP A 10 -6.51 -7.28 -3.73
N PRO A 11 -6.48 -6.37 -2.74
CA PRO A 11 -5.71 -5.15 -2.86
C PRO A 11 -4.21 -5.48 -2.87
N VAL A 12 -3.49 -4.87 -3.82
CA VAL A 12 -2.02 -4.96 -3.86
C VAL A 12 -1.45 -4.45 -2.54
N SER A 13 -0.54 -5.22 -1.95
CA SER A 13 0.10 -4.91 -0.66
C SER A 13 1.59 -5.25 -0.71
N ILE A 14 2.35 -4.73 0.26
CA ILE A 14 3.79 -5.01 0.37
C ILE A 14 4.15 -5.35 1.83
N PRO A 15 5.06 -6.30 2.08
CA PRO A 15 5.40 -6.64 3.45
C PRO A 15 6.31 -5.58 4.08
N VAL A 16 6.23 -5.40 5.40
CA VAL A 16 6.90 -4.33 6.15
C VAL A 16 8.43 -4.28 6.00
N GLN A 17 9.06 -5.40 5.71
CA GLN A 17 10.51 -5.49 5.49
C GLN A 17 10.95 -5.03 4.09
N ALA A 18 10.02 -4.76 3.19
CA ALA A 18 10.36 -4.34 1.83
C ALA A 18 10.96 -2.93 1.83
N PRO A 19 11.98 -2.69 0.98
CA PRO A 19 12.50 -1.35 0.73
C PRO A 19 11.41 -0.36 0.32
N ILE A 20 11.54 0.90 0.73
CA ILE A 20 10.61 1.97 0.35
C ILE A 20 10.57 2.19 -1.17
N GLN A 21 11.68 1.92 -1.87
CA GLN A 21 11.76 2.02 -3.33
C GLN A 21 10.88 0.98 -4.04
N ASP A 22 10.76 -0.22 -3.47
CA ASP A 22 9.87 -1.26 -3.99
C ASP A 22 8.41 -0.84 -3.79
N ALA A 23 8.09 -0.22 -2.65
CA ALA A 23 6.77 0.35 -2.39
C ALA A 23 6.43 1.46 -3.40
N LEU A 24 7.35 2.40 -3.67
CA LEU A 24 7.17 3.46 -4.67
C LEU A 24 6.92 2.90 -6.07
N THR A 25 7.77 1.96 -6.49
CA THR A 25 7.64 1.29 -7.80
C THR A 25 6.27 0.60 -7.90
N LEU A 26 5.85 -0.13 -6.86
CA LEU A 26 4.56 -0.82 -6.83
C LEU A 26 3.35 0.14 -6.87
N MET A 27 3.52 1.37 -6.40
CA MET A 27 2.46 2.39 -6.38
C MET A 27 2.36 3.16 -7.70
N GLU A 28 3.51 3.44 -8.35
CA GLU A 28 3.61 4.35 -9.51
C GLU A 28 3.78 3.63 -10.86
N ASP A 29 4.54 2.52 -10.89
CA ASP A 29 4.85 1.74 -12.09
C ASP A 29 3.81 0.63 -12.32
N ARG A 30 2.59 1.06 -12.64
CA ARG A 30 1.44 0.19 -12.93
C ARG A 30 0.42 0.92 -13.79
N THR A 31 -0.43 0.17 -14.50
CA THR A 31 -1.46 0.73 -15.39
C THR A 31 -2.43 1.69 -14.69
N SER A 32 -2.73 1.44 -13.41
CA SER A 32 -3.56 2.32 -12.59
C SER A 32 -2.83 2.60 -11.28
N GLN A 33 -2.26 3.80 -11.16
CA GLN A 33 -1.52 4.22 -9.97
C GLN A 33 -2.40 4.20 -8.71
N ILE A 34 -1.78 3.92 -7.57
CA ILE A 34 -2.45 3.91 -6.27
C ILE A 34 -1.76 4.88 -5.32
N THR A 35 -2.54 5.61 -4.53
CA THR A 35 -2.03 6.60 -3.56
C THR A 35 -1.94 6.06 -2.14
N VAL A 36 -2.51 4.87 -1.89
CA VAL A 36 -2.51 4.17 -0.60
C VAL A 36 -2.13 2.72 -0.82
N LEU A 37 -1.12 2.25 -0.10
CA LEU A 37 -0.60 0.89 -0.15
C LEU A 37 -0.73 0.22 1.23
N PRO A 38 -1.50 -0.86 1.35
CA PRO A 38 -1.52 -1.69 2.56
C PRO A 38 -0.16 -2.32 2.84
N ILE A 39 0.28 -2.23 4.10
CA ILE A 39 1.50 -2.86 4.58
C ILE A 39 1.14 -4.12 5.37
N THR A 40 1.75 -5.25 5.02
CA THR A 40 1.48 -6.55 5.64
C THR A 40 2.68 -7.08 6.44
N LYS A 41 2.47 -8.10 7.28
CA LYS A 41 3.58 -8.92 7.79
C LYS A 41 4.15 -9.78 6.66
N LYS A 42 5.25 -10.48 6.95
CA LYS A 42 5.87 -11.46 6.04
C LYS A 42 4.91 -12.57 5.56
N ASP A 43 3.81 -12.81 6.26
CA ASP A 43 2.76 -13.77 5.86
C ASP A 43 1.89 -13.30 4.68
N GLY A 44 1.99 -12.01 4.28
CA GLY A 44 1.20 -11.41 3.21
C GLY A 44 -0.29 -11.26 3.52
N LYS A 45 -0.75 -11.60 4.73
CA LYS A 45 -2.18 -11.64 5.10
C LYS A 45 -2.51 -10.69 6.24
N THR A 46 -1.59 -10.54 7.19
CA THR A 46 -1.81 -9.69 8.34
C THR A 46 -1.48 -8.25 7.98
N CYS A 47 -2.50 -7.44 7.69
CA CYS A 47 -2.34 -6.00 7.52
C CYS A 47 -1.93 -5.35 8.85
N ILE A 48 -0.87 -4.54 8.82
CA ILE A 48 -0.32 -3.84 9.99
C ILE A 48 -0.40 -2.32 9.86
N GLY A 49 -0.78 -1.81 8.68
CA GLY A 49 -0.86 -0.37 8.45
C GLY A 49 -1.09 -0.01 6.99
N LEU A 50 -1.09 1.28 6.71
CA LEU A 50 -1.24 1.86 5.38
C LEU A 50 -0.09 2.84 5.16
N LEU A 51 0.47 2.84 3.96
CA LEU A 51 1.45 3.81 3.49
C LEU A 51 0.79 4.68 2.41
N ARG A 52 0.86 6.01 2.53
CA ARG A 52 0.37 6.90 1.49
C ARG A 52 1.52 7.45 0.68
N LEU A 53 1.32 7.57 -0.63
CA LEU A 53 2.32 8.12 -1.55
C LEU A 53 2.70 9.56 -1.14
N HIS A 54 1.71 10.34 -0.71
CA HIS A 54 1.91 11.70 -0.24
C HIS A 54 2.78 11.78 1.01
N ASP A 55 2.74 10.80 1.91
CA ASP A 55 3.57 10.80 3.13
C ASP A 55 5.05 10.55 2.79
N ILE A 56 5.33 9.84 1.68
CA ILE A 56 6.69 9.63 1.18
C ILE A 56 7.26 10.93 0.59
N TYR A 57 6.44 11.65 -0.20
CA TYR A 57 6.84 12.90 -0.84
C TYR A 57 6.82 14.11 0.10
N GLN A 58 5.91 14.13 1.08
CA GLN A 58 5.89 15.12 2.15
C GLN A 58 6.88 14.71 3.24
N THR A 59 8.16 14.97 3.00
CA THR A 59 9.24 14.80 3.98
C THR A 59 9.14 15.78 5.18
N ARG A 60 8.06 16.56 5.27
CA ARG A 60 7.69 17.34 6.47
C ARG A 60 6.61 16.60 7.26
N LEU A 61 6.99 15.46 7.83
CA LEU A 61 6.25 14.83 8.92
C LEU A 61 6.66 15.51 10.24
N PHE A 62 6.29 16.78 10.40
CA PHE A 62 6.35 17.53 11.66
C PHE A 62 5.22 18.57 11.70
#